data_AF-Q1WCR6-F1
#
_entry.id   AF-Q1WCR6-F1
#
_cell.length_a   1.000
_cell.length_b   1.000
_cell.length_c   1.000
_cell.angle_alpha   90.00
_cell.angle_beta   90.00
_cell.angle_gamma   90.00
#
_symmetry.space_group_name_H-M   'P 1'
#
loop_
_entity.id
_entity.type
_entity.pdbx_description
1 polymer ?
#
loop_
_entity_poly.entity_id
_entity_poly.type
_entity_poly.pdbx_seq_one_letter_code
_entity_poly.pdbx_strand_id
1 'polypeptide(L)'
;LINHFDYTALTLILLLTLIIWLFGIQYHLKHFSVIYLYLAFSVYLLLLFMVLFTKTTDFRAISLNPFDFIKADTRTIQEAVLNIIYFIPLGGLYCINTNFKQFVIISLVTLLGIETIQFIFYLGTFAISDIILNFLGCLIGYYCCWEIKRRLS
;
A
#
# COMPACT_ATOMS: atom_id res chain seq x y z
N LEU A 1 -0.29 -25.30 20.74
CA LEU A 1 0.47 -24.21 20.09
C LEU A 1 -0.40 -23.71 18.94
N ILE A 2 -1.14 -22.63 19.16
CA ILE A 2 -2.08 -22.09 18.17
C ILE A 2 -1.24 -21.16 17.27
N ASN A 3 -1.05 -21.55 16.00
CA ASN A 3 -0.17 -20.86 15.07
C ASN A 3 -0.76 -19.49 14.70
N HIS A 4 -0.17 -18.41 15.24
CA HIS A 4 -0.53 -17.02 14.91
C HIS A 4 -0.52 -16.75 13.39
N PHE A 5 0.28 -17.50 12.62
CA PHE A 5 0.39 -17.38 11.16
C PHE A 5 -0.90 -17.78 10.42
N ASP A 6 -1.64 -18.79 10.89
CA ASP A 6 -2.82 -19.30 10.17
C ASP A 6 -3.97 -18.28 10.17
N TYR A 7 -4.10 -17.51 11.25
CA TYR A 7 -5.11 -16.45 11.35
C TYR A 7 -4.77 -15.26 10.47
N THR A 8 -3.49 -14.87 10.37
CA THR A 8 -3.08 -13.74 9.51
C THR A 8 -3.33 -14.00 8.03
N ALA A 9 -3.02 -15.21 7.55
CA ALA A 9 -3.29 -15.61 6.17
C ALA A 9 -4.80 -15.65 5.88
N LEU A 10 -5.59 -16.23 6.80
CA LEU A 10 -7.05 -16.28 6.68
C LEU A 10 -7.66 -14.88 6.67
N THR A 11 -7.21 -13.98 7.55
CA THR A 11 -7.70 -12.59 7.58
C THR A 11 -7.37 -11.83 6.30
N LEU A 12 -6.19 -12.05 5.72
CA LEU A 12 -5.82 -11.45 4.42
C LEU A 12 -6.72 -11.94 3.29
N ILE A 13 -6.99 -13.24 3.23
CA ILE A 13 -7.89 -13.84 2.23
C ILE A 13 -9.32 -13.28 2.39
N LEU A 14 -9.81 -13.14 3.63
CA LEU A 14 -11.13 -12.57 3.91
C LEU A 14 -11.23 -11.09 3.50
N LEU A 15 -10.19 -10.29 3.74
CA LEU A 15 -10.17 -8.89 3.32
C LEU A 15 -10.09 -8.75 1.79
N LEU A 16 -9.27 -9.57 1.10
CA LEU A 16 -9.20 -9.59 -0.37
C LEU A 16 -10.54 -9.96 -1.00
N THR A 17 -11.18 -11.01 -0.49
CA THR A 17 -12.49 -11.46 -0.97
C THR A 17 -13.57 -10.40 -0.73
N LEU A 18 -13.53 -9.69 0.40
CA LEU A 18 -14.43 -8.56 0.69
C LEU A 18 -14.24 -7.39 -0.29
N ILE A 19 -13.00 -7.03 -0.64
CA ILE A 19 -12.71 -5.97 -1.63
C ILE A 19 -13.29 -6.35 -3.00
N ILE A 20 -13.00 -7.57 -3.46
CA ILE A 20 -13.51 -8.08 -4.75
C ILE A 20 -15.03 -8.09 -4.77
N TRP A 21 -15.65 -8.51 -3.67
CA TRP A 21 -17.11 -8.54 -3.53
C TRP A 21 -17.74 -7.15 -3.57
N LEU A 22 -17.15 -6.16 -2.89
CA LEU A 22 -17.63 -4.76 -2.94
C LEU A 22 -17.52 -4.16 -4.35
N PHE A 23 -16.43 -4.42 -5.07
CA PHE A 23 -16.31 -4.03 -6.48
C PHE A 23 -17.31 -4.78 -7.38
N GLY A 24 -17.55 -6.06 -7.12
CA GLY A 24 -18.56 -6.86 -7.82
C GLY A 24 -19.98 -6.31 -7.63
N ILE A 25 -20.30 -5.83 -6.43
CA ILE A 25 -21.57 -5.14 -6.14
C ILE A 25 -21.67 -3.84 -6.94
N GLN A 26 -20.63 -3.01 -6.97
CA GLN A 26 -20.63 -1.78 -7.78
C GLN A 26 -20.83 -2.08 -9.28
N TYR A 27 -20.20 -3.14 -9.78
CA TYR A 27 -20.37 -3.58 -11.16
C TYR A 27 -21.80 -4.05 -11.46
N HIS A 28 -22.39 -4.87 -10.58
CA HIS A 28 -23.76 -5.36 -10.75
C HIS A 28 -24.83 -4.27 -10.59
N LEU A 29 -24.62 -3.31 -9.69
CA LEU A 29 -25.56 -2.22 -9.46
C LEU A 29 -25.52 -1.14 -10.55
N LYS A 30 -24.56 -1.19 -11.49
CA LYS A 30 -24.33 -0.20 -12.57
C LYS A 30 -24.25 1.27 -12.11
N HIS A 31 -24.14 1.51 -10.81
CA HIS A 31 -24.10 2.82 -10.19
C HIS A 31 -22.80 2.96 -9.41
N PHE A 32 -21.93 3.88 -9.84
CA PHE A 32 -20.71 4.25 -9.13
C PHE A 32 -21.06 5.07 -7.88
N SER A 33 -21.44 4.38 -6.80
CA SER A 33 -21.70 5.04 -5.52
C SER A 33 -20.39 5.26 -4.75
N VAL A 34 -20.12 6.53 -4.45
CA VAL A 34 -18.91 7.00 -3.78
C VAL A 34 -18.74 6.36 -2.41
N ILE A 35 -19.84 6.00 -1.74
CA ILE A 35 -19.83 5.35 -0.41
C ILE A 35 -19.17 3.97 -0.45
N TYR A 36 -19.49 3.14 -1.44
CA TYR A 36 -18.86 1.81 -1.59
C TYR A 36 -17.40 1.91 -1.99
N LEU A 37 -17.01 2.99 -2.68
CA LEU A 37 -15.63 3.26 -3.04
C LEU A 37 -14.80 3.64 -1.81
N TYR A 38 -15.33 4.50 -0.93
CA TYR A 38 -14.72 4.78 0.37
C TYR A 38 -14.64 3.55 1.26
N LEU A 39 -15.67 2.69 1.26
CA LEU A 39 -15.69 1.45 2.04
C LEU A 39 -14.61 0.47 1.53
N ALA A 40 -14.56 0.21 0.22
CA ALA A 40 -13.54 -0.64 -0.39
C ALA A 40 -12.13 -0.09 -0.15
N PHE A 41 -11.96 1.24 -0.20
CA PHE A 41 -10.70 1.89 0.11
C PHE A 41 -10.30 1.77 1.60
N SER A 42 -11.28 1.79 2.51
CA SER A 42 -11.04 1.60 3.94
C SER A 42 -10.62 0.15 4.25
N VAL A 43 -11.27 -0.83 3.60
CA VAL A 43 -10.88 -2.25 3.69
C VAL A 43 -9.50 -2.48 3.06
N TYR A 44 -9.21 -1.80 1.95
CA TYR A 44 -7.89 -1.80 1.32
C TYR A 44 -6.80 -1.25 2.23
N LEU A 45 -7.04 -0.11 2.90
CA LEU A 45 -6.11 0.45 3.87
C LEU A 45 -5.87 -0.49 5.05
N LEU A 46 -6.89 -1.21 5.52
CA LEU A 46 -6.75 -2.24 6.57
C LEU A 46 -5.94 -3.45 6.10
N LEU A 47 -6.07 -3.83 4.84
CA LEU A 47 -5.29 -4.90 4.22
C LEU A 47 -3.83 -4.48 4.06
N LEU A 48 -3.61 -3.28 3.53
CA LEU A 48 -2.29 -2.66 3.41
C LEU A 48 -1.62 -2.54 4.78
N PHE A 49 -2.39 -2.13 5.80
CA PHE A 49 -1.99 -2.17 7.19
C PHE A 49 -1.54 -3.60 7.54
N MET A 50 -2.43 -4.60 7.52
CA MET A 50 -2.04 -5.96 7.91
C MET A 50 -0.78 -6.47 7.20
N VAL A 51 -0.68 -6.35 5.86
CA VAL A 51 0.49 -6.83 5.13
C VAL A 51 1.78 -6.12 5.56
N LEU A 52 1.72 -4.81 5.75
CA LEU A 52 2.86 -4.01 6.21
C LEU A 52 3.25 -4.30 7.67
N PHE A 53 2.29 -4.67 8.51
CA PHE A 53 2.49 -4.91 9.95
C PHE A 53 2.72 -6.39 10.31
N THR A 54 2.60 -7.34 9.36
CA THR A 54 2.89 -8.77 9.58
C THR A 54 4.31 -9.18 9.17
N LYS A 55 5.18 -8.22 8.81
CA LYS A 55 6.60 -8.53 8.56
C LYS A 55 7.24 -9.07 9.86
N THR A 56 7.96 -10.18 9.73
CA THR A 56 8.47 -10.98 10.84
C THR A 56 9.41 -10.19 11.74
N THR A 57 9.25 -10.43 13.05
CA THR A 57 9.96 -9.77 14.16
C THR A 57 11.43 -10.17 14.19
N ASP A 58 12.28 -9.51 13.42
CA ASP A 58 13.72 -9.58 13.65
C ASP A 58 14.31 -8.18 13.66
N PHE A 59 14.48 -7.69 14.90
CA PHE A 59 15.28 -6.56 15.33
C PHE A 59 14.86 -5.16 14.87
N ARG A 60 14.72 -4.28 15.87
CA ARG A 60 14.54 -2.84 15.73
C ARG A 60 15.78 -2.23 15.04
N ALA A 61 15.82 -2.27 13.71
CA ALA A 61 16.88 -1.70 12.91
C ALA A 61 16.36 -0.45 12.19
N ILE A 62 17.10 0.65 12.32
CA ILE A 62 16.93 1.82 11.46
C ILE A 62 17.88 1.58 10.28
N SER A 63 17.34 1.29 9.10
CA SER A 63 18.15 1.20 7.89
C SER A 63 18.05 2.50 7.11
N LEU A 64 19.09 3.31 7.21
CA LEU A 64 19.24 4.54 6.45
C LEU A 64 19.82 4.29 5.04
N ASN A 65 20.07 3.03 4.67
CA ASN A 65 20.61 2.70 3.37
C ASN A 65 19.49 2.75 2.32
N PRO A 66 19.52 3.70 1.37
CA PRO A 66 18.48 3.83 0.36
C PRO A 66 18.47 2.66 -0.64
N PHE A 67 19.56 1.88 -0.71
CA PHE A 67 19.76 0.77 -1.65
C PHE A 67 19.85 -0.59 -0.96
N ASP A 68 19.36 -0.73 0.28
CA ASP A 68 19.45 -2.00 1.01
C ASP A 68 18.72 -3.15 0.28
N PHE A 69 17.72 -2.81 -0.56
CA PHE A 69 17.00 -3.75 -1.42
C PHE A 69 17.86 -4.38 -2.54
N ILE A 70 19.06 -3.84 -2.84
CA ILE A 70 19.97 -4.36 -3.87
C ILE A 70 20.82 -5.52 -3.33
N LYS A 71 20.87 -5.72 -2.00
CA LYS A 71 21.44 -6.96 -1.45
C LYS A 71 20.60 -8.13 -1.95
N ALA A 72 21.21 -8.94 -2.81
CA ALA A 72 20.58 -9.94 -3.65
C ALA A 72 20.06 -11.17 -2.86
N ASP A 73 19.15 -10.94 -1.92
CA ASP A 73 18.29 -12.00 -1.40
C ASP A 73 16.93 -11.95 -2.10
N THR A 74 16.47 -13.10 -2.57
CA THR A 74 15.24 -13.24 -3.35
C THR A 74 14.03 -12.74 -2.55
N ARG A 75 14.04 -12.92 -1.22
CA ARG A 75 12.99 -12.43 -0.33
C ARG A 75 12.93 -10.91 -0.26
N THR A 76 14.08 -10.24 -0.12
CA THR A 76 14.17 -8.78 -0.09
C THR A 76 13.65 -8.15 -1.39
N ILE A 77 13.97 -8.76 -2.53
CA ILE A 77 13.46 -8.30 -3.84
C ILE A 77 11.94 -8.51 -3.93
N GLN A 78 11.42 -9.66 -3.48
CA GLN A 78 9.98 -9.92 -3.47
C GLN A 78 9.24 -8.90 -2.60
N GLU A 79 9.73 -8.61 -1.41
CA GLU A 79 9.16 -7.59 -0.54
C GLU A 79 9.21 -6.20 -1.17
N ALA A 80 10.31 -5.84 -1.83
CA ALA A 80 10.44 -4.56 -2.51
C ALA A 80 9.43 -4.40 -3.66
N VAL A 81 9.22 -5.47 -4.44
CA VAL A 81 8.21 -5.50 -5.51
C VAL A 81 6.80 -5.41 -4.95
N LEU A 82 6.50 -6.14 -3.87
CA LEU A 82 5.21 -6.10 -3.21
C LEU A 82 4.89 -4.70 -2.65
N ASN A 83 5.87 -4.06 -1.99
CA ASN A 83 5.78 -2.68 -1.53
C ASN A 83 5.41 -1.72 -2.69
N ILE A 84 6.04 -1.84 -3.86
CA ILE A 84 5.65 -1.02 -5.03
C ILE A 84 4.18 -1.30 -5.42
N ILE A 85 3.80 -2.57 -5.57
CA ILE A 85 2.46 -2.97 -6.04
C ILE A 85 1.37 -2.46 -5.09
N TYR A 86 1.59 -2.54 -3.78
CA TYR A 86 0.63 -2.09 -2.76
C TYR A 86 0.44 -0.57 -2.71
N PHE A 87 1.34 0.23 -3.26
CA PHE A 87 1.17 1.68 -3.25
C PHE A 87 0.63 2.26 -4.57
N ILE A 88 0.48 1.43 -5.61
CA ILE A 88 -0.11 1.83 -6.90
C ILE A 88 -1.55 2.34 -6.76
N PRO A 89 -2.50 1.61 -6.13
CA PRO A 89 -3.88 2.09 -5.99
C PRO A 89 -3.97 3.41 -5.19
N LEU A 90 -3.11 3.57 -4.19
CA LEU A 90 -3.05 4.76 -3.34
C LEU A 90 -2.58 6.00 -4.14
N GLY A 91 -1.56 5.84 -4.99
CA GLY A 91 -1.12 6.89 -5.92
C GLY A 91 -2.18 7.30 -6.94
N GLY A 92 -2.93 6.31 -7.46
CA GLY A 92 -4.05 6.57 -8.37
C GLY A 92 -5.14 7.40 -7.71
N LEU A 93 -5.46 7.13 -6.43
CA LEU A 93 -6.43 7.92 -5.67
C LEU A 93 -6.01 9.39 -5.54
N TYR A 94 -4.75 9.65 -5.23
CA TYR A 94 -4.25 11.03 -5.11
C TYR A 94 -4.38 11.79 -6.43
N CYS A 95 -4.21 11.15 -7.58
CA CYS A 95 -4.41 11.78 -8.88
C CYS A 95 -5.85 12.28 -9.12
N ILE A 96 -6.85 11.75 -8.41
CA ILE A 96 -8.25 12.16 -8.61
C ILE A 96 -8.46 13.60 -8.15
N ASN A 97 -7.90 13.99 -7.00
CA ASN A 97 -8.20 15.27 -6.33
C ASN A 97 -6.99 16.17 -6.09
N THR A 98 -5.78 15.83 -6.58
CA THR A 98 -4.57 16.62 -6.29
C THR A 98 -3.70 16.90 -7.52
N ASN A 99 -3.10 18.09 -7.55
CA ASN A 99 -2.06 18.46 -8.51
C ASN A 99 -0.74 17.74 -8.18
N PHE A 100 0.15 17.57 -9.16
CA PHE A 100 1.42 16.84 -8.98
C PHE A 100 2.24 17.31 -7.76
N LYS A 101 2.33 18.62 -7.51
CA LYS A 101 3.02 19.17 -6.32
C LYS A 101 2.37 18.73 -5.00
N GLN A 102 1.04 18.76 -4.93
CA GLN A 102 0.30 18.32 -3.74
C GLN A 102 0.42 16.81 -3.55
N PHE A 103 0.36 16.04 -4.64
CA PHE A 103 0.62 14.60 -4.63
C PHE A 103 1.97 14.27 -4.00
N VAL A 104 3.06 14.91 -4.43
CA VAL A 104 4.41 14.65 -3.89
C VAL A 104 4.45 14.93 -2.37
N ILE A 105 3.88 16.04 -1.92
CA ILE A 105 3.87 16.40 -0.50
C ILE A 105 3.03 15.41 0.31
N ILE A 106 1.79 15.12 -0.12
CA ILE A 106 0.86 14.25 0.60
C ILE A 106 1.36 12.82 0.63
N SER A 107 1.90 12.31 -0.47
CA SER A 107 2.49 10.96 -0.52
C SER A 107 3.69 10.86 0.41
N LEU A 108 4.66 11.79 0.36
CA LEU A 108 5.82 11.74 1.26
C LEU A 108 5.43 11.83 2.75
N VAL A 109 4.48 12.71 3.11
CA VAL A 109 3.98 12.79 4.50
C VAL A 109 3.29 11.50 4.92
N THR A 110 2.48 10.90 4.03
CA THR A 110 1.77 9.65 4.31
C THR A 110 2.75 8.49 4.48
N LEU A 111 3.74 8.36 3.58
CA LEU A 111 4.76 7.31 3.62
C LEU A 111 5.64 7.41 4.87
N LEU A 112 6.09 8.62 5.20
CA LEU A 112 6.82 8.87 6.45
C LEU A 112 5.97 8.54 7.67
N GLY A 113 4.68 8.89 7.66
CA GLY A 113 3.75 8.57 8.74
C GLY A 113 3.59 7.06 8.93
N ILE A 114 3.41 6.30 7.85
CA ILE A 114 3.27 4.84 7.87
C ILE A 114 4.52 4.19 8.48
N GLU A 115 5.71 4.53 7.96
CA GLU A 115 6.99 4.00 8.44
C GLU A 115 7.27 4.37 9.90
N THR A 116 6.91 5.60 10.30
CA THR A 116 7.05 6.05 11.70
C THR A 116 6.14 5.25 12.63
N ILE A 117 4.90 4.99 12.22
CA ILE A 117 3.96 4.16 12.98
C ILE A 117 4.51 2.72 13.09
N GLN A 118 4.97 2.13 11.98
CA GLN A 118 5.59 0.80 12.00
C GLN A 118 6.78 0.72 12.97
N PHE A 119 7.62 1.76 13.00
CA PHE A 119 8.75 1.86 13.91
C PHE A 119 8.35 2.00 15.39
N ILE A 120 7.35 2.82 15.70
CA ILE A 120 6.86 3.05 17.07
C ILE A 120 6.21 1.80 17.64
N PHE A 121 5.43 1.09 16.83
CA PHE A 121 4.70 -0.11 17.27
C PHE A 121 5.50 -1.40 17.20
N TYR A 122 6.81 -1.35 16.86
CA TYR A 122 7.70 -2.52 16.74
C TYR A 122 7.27 -3.54 15.67
N LEU A 123 6.57 -3.06 14.64
CA LEU A 123 5.97 -3.90 13.61
C LEU A 123 6.80 -3.92 12.31
N GLY A 124 7.88 -3.13 12.24
CA GLY A 124 8.77 -3.06 11.08
C GLY A 124 10.04 -2.27 11.36
N THR A 125 10.98 -2.34 10.42
CA THR A 125 12.21 -1.55 10.41
C THR A 125 11.94 -0.21 9.73
N PHE A 126 12.44 0.89 10.29
CA PHE A 126 12.35 2.18 9.62
C PHE A 126 13.39 2.20 8.49
N ALA A 127 12.93 2.01 7.25
CA ALA A 127 13.81 1.84 6.10
C ALA A 127 13.57 2.92 5.05
N ILE A 128 14.63 3.68 4.71
CA ILE A 128 14.56 4.68 3.64
C ILE A 128 14.26 4.02 2.28
N SER A 129 14.76 2.80 2.07
CA SER A 129 14.44 1.99 0.89
C SER A 129 12.93 1.79 0.71
N ASP A 130 12.21 1.55 1.81
CA ASP A 130 10.79 1.22 1.77
C ASP A 130 9.97 2.48 1.45
N ILE A 131 10.35 3.64 2.00
CA ILE A 131 9.79 4.94 1.59
C ILE A 131 9.98 5.17 0.08
N ILE A 132 11.16 4.90 -0.45
CA ILE A 132 11.46 5.10 -1.88
C ILE A 132 10.62 4.15 -2.74
N LEU A 133 10.54 2.88 -2.39
CA LEU A 133 9.77 1.86 -3.11
C LEU A 133 8.27 2.16 -3.07
N ASN A 134 7.74 2.53 -1.91
CA ASN A 134 6.34 2.92 -1.74
C ASN A 134 6.02 4.21 -2.51
N PHE A 135 6.96 5.16 -2.56
CA PHE A 135 6.84 6.37 -3.38
C PHE A 135 6.83 6.06 -4.88
N LEU A 136 7.67 5.13 -5.33
CA LEU A 136 7.65 4.65 -6.72
C LEU A 136 6.31 3.99 -7.06
N GLY A 137 5.75 3.17 -6.17
CA GLY A 137 4.40 2.63 -6.31
C GLY A 137 3.34 3.73 -6.47
N CYS A 138 3.37 4.73 -5.58
CA CYS A 138 2.48 5.89 -5.67
C CYS A 138 2.64 6.66 -6.99
N LEU A 139 3.88 6.84 -7.47
CA LEU A 139 4.16 7.55 -8.71
C LEU A 139 3.60 6.82 -9.94
N ILE A 140 3.77 5.49 -10.00
CA ILE A 140 3.21 4.65 -11.05
C ILE A 140 1.68 4.76 -11.04
N GLY A 141 1.06 4.66 -9.87
CA GLY A 141 -0.38 4.83 -9.70
C GLY A 141 -0.90 6.18 -10.16
N TYR A 142 -0.21 7.25 -9.78
CA TYR A 142 -0.54 8.62 -10.18
C TYR A 142 -0.47 8.78 -11.69
N TYR A 143 0.61 8.30 -12.32
CA TYR A 143 0.80 8.39 -13.77
C TYR A 143 -0.26 7.60 -14.55
N CYS A 144 -0.59 6.37 -14.10
CA CYS A 144 -1.66 5.57 -14.70
C CYS A 144 -3.01 6.31 -14.66
N CYS A 145 -3.37 6.89 -13.52
CA CYS A 145 -4.62 7.64 -13.40
C CYS A 145 -4.60 8.94 -14.24
N TRP A 146 -3.47 9.62 -14.29
CA TRP A 146 -3.29 10.83 -15.10
C TRP A 146 -3.46 10.52 -16.60
N GLU A 147 -2.88 9.43 -17.09
CA GLU A 147 -3.02 8.99 -18.48
C GLU A 147 -4.48 8.63 -18.82
N ILE A 148 -5.20 7.99 -17.90
CA ILE A 148 -6.63 7.67 -18.08
C ILE A 148 -7.46 8.97 -18.15
N LYS A 149 -7.24 9.92 -17.24
CA LYS A 149 -7.91 11.23 -17.27
C LYS A 149 -7.64 11.99 -18.56
N ARG A 150 -6.40 11.96 -19.04
CA ARG A 150 -5.98 12.59 -20.30
C ARG A 150 -6.69 12.01 -21.53
N ARG A 151 -7.05 10.71 -21.50
CA ARG A 151 -7.76 10.04 -22.59
C ARG A 151 -9.28 10.23 -22.57
N LEU A 152 -9.85 10.59 -21.42
CA LEU A 152 -11.29 10.82 -21.21
C LEU A 152 -11.70 12.29 -21.39
N SER A 153 -10.73 13.21 -21.38
CA SER A 153 -10.87 14.64 -21.70
C SER A 153 -10.68 14.89 -23.18
#